data_AF-D4MPX3-F1
#
_entry.id   AF-D4MPX3-F1
#
_cell.length_a   1.000
_cell.length_b   1.000
_cell.length_c   1.000
_cell.angle_alpha   90.00
_cell.angle_beta   90.00
_cell.angle_gamma   90.00
#
_symmetry.space_group_name_H-M   'P 1'
#
loop_
_entity.id
_entity.type
_entity.pdbx_description
1 polymer ?
#
loop_
_entity_poly.entity_id
_entity_poly.type
_entity_poly.pdbx_seq_one_letter_code
_entity_poly.pdbx_strand_id
1 'polypeptide(L)'
;MDRDEASLSYMYRADDRYWLMMLDSCQYDPENKIGGRIRKETLAWMSGWLEKAREENVLVIPIAHHNLLKESTLYPEDCTLENSSQAAELLESYGLPVYISGHLHLQRIKKI
;
A
#
# COMPACT_ATOMS: atom_id res chain seq x y z
N MET A 1 -8.37 2.13 -17.95
CA MET A 1 -8.08 1.03 -17.01
C MET A 1 -7.69 1.69 -15.70
N ASP A 2 -8.18 1.19 -14.57
CA ASP A 2 -7.92 1.76 -13.24
C ASP A 2 -6.54 1.32 -12.72
N ARG A 3 -5.48 1.57 -13.50
CA ARG A 3 -4.10 1.12 -13.27
C ARG A 3 -3.18 2.33 -13.13
N ASP A 4 -2.19 2.22 -12.24
CA ASP A 4 -1.10 3.20 -12.15
C ASP A 4 -0.15 3.06 -13.35
N GLU A 5 0.27 4.19 -13.93
CA GLU A 5 1.21 4.20 -15.05
C GLU A 5 2.66 3.97 -14.58
N ALA A 6 2.96 4.30 -13.32
CA ALA A 6 4.32 4.24 -12.78
C ALA A 6 4.68 2.89 -12.15
N SER A 7 3.72 1.97 -12.01
CA SER A 7 3.92 0.67 -11.35
C SER A 7 2.95 -0.40 -11.86
N LEU A 8 3.00 -1.60 -11.27
CA LEU A 8 1.98 -2.62 -11.49
C LEU A 8 0.74 -2.44 -10.60
N SER A 9 0.61 -1.30 -9.89
CA SER A 9 -0.52 -1.04 -9.00
C SER A 9 -1.83 -0.83 -9.78
N TYR A 10 -2.95 -1.23 -9.19
CA TYR A 10 -4.28 -1.05 -9.78
C TYR A 10 -5.38 -1.02 -8.73
N MET A 11 -6.51 -0.43 -9.10
CA MET A 11 -7.74 -0.48 -8.33
C MET A 11 -8.64 -1.61 -8.84
N TYR A 12 -9.16 -2.41 -7.92
CA TYR A 12 -10.17 -3.41 -8.21
C TYR A 12 -11.44 -3.10 -7.43
N ARG A 13 -12.52 -2.78 -8.13
CA ARG A 13 -13.81 -2.47 -7.51
C ARG A 13 -14.55 -3.78 -7.24
N ALA A 14 -14.43 -4.29 -6.02
CA ALA A 14 -15.03 -5.57 -5.66
C ALA A 14 -16.57 -5.47 -5.67
N ASP A 15 -17.10 -4.36 -5.15
CA ASP A 15 -18.50 -3.97 -5.27
C ASP A 15 -18.67 -2.44 -5.07
N ASP A 16 -19.91 -1.99 -4.90
CA ASP A 16 -20.27 -0.57 -4.70
C ASP A 16 -19.87 -0.02 -3.32
N ARG A 17 -19.32 -0.85 -2.42
CA ARG A 17 -18.93 -0.49 -1.04
C ARG A 17 -17.45 -0.70 -0.77
N TYR A 18 -16.78 -1.59 -1.51
CA TYR A 18 -15.41 -2.00 -1.26
C TYR A 18 -14.58 -1.98 -2.54
N TRP A 19 -13.50 -1.19 -2.51
CA TRP A 19 -12.46 -1.22 -3.52
C TRP A 19 -11.14 -1.73 -2.93
N LEU A 20 -10.45 -2.57 -3.70
CA LEU A 20 -9.14 -3.09 -3.34
C LEU A 20 -8.07 -2.31 -4.09
N MET A 21 -7.21 -1.63 -3.34
CA MET A 21 -6.07 -0.91 -3.89
C MET A 21 -4.86 -1.84 -3.85
N MET A 22 -4.59 -2.48 -5.00
CA MET A 22 -3.51 -3.44 -5.17
C MET A 22 -2.22 -2.69 -5.48
N LEU A 23 -1.30 -2.66 -4.53
CA LEU A 23 -0.08 -1.85 -4.58
C LEU A 23 1.15 -2.70 -4.92
N ASP A 24 1.82 -2.32 -5.99
CA ASP A 24 3.16 -2.80 -6.32
C ASP A 24 4.19 -2.07 -5.47
N SER A 25 4.70 -2.78 -4.47
CA SER A 25 5.74 -2.28 -3.55
C SER A 25 7.12 -2.82 -3.88
N CYS A 26 7.26 -3.65 -4.92
CA CYS A 26 8.53 -4.28 -5.27
C CYS A 26 9.43 -3.31 -6.01
N GLN A 27 10.73 -3.41 -5.76
CA GLN A 27 11.75 -2.64 -6.47
C GLN A 27 12.51 -3.59 -7.41
N TYR A 28 12.38 -3.39 -8.72
CA TYR A 28 12.97 -4.24 -9.76
C TYR A 28 13.71 -3.47 -10.85
N ASP A 29 13.81 -2.14 -10.73
CA ASP A 29 14.48 -1.26 -11.69
C ASP A 29 15.39 -0.26 -10.93
N PRO A 30 16.71 -0.20 -11.22
CA PRO A 30 17.44 -0.97 -12.24
C PRO A 30 17.71 -2.43 -11.85
N GLU A 31 17.46 -2.81 -10.59
CA GLU A 31 17.74 -4.15 -10.08
C GLU A 31 16.67 -4.59 -9.07
N ASN A 32 16.59 -5.90 -8.86
CA ASN A 32 15.71 -6.50 -7.86
C ASN A 32 16.27 -6.28 -6.45
N LYS A 33 15.47 -5.63 -5.59
CA LYS A 33 15.81 -5.44 -4.17
C LYS A 33 14.88 -6.26 -3.29
N ILE A 34 15.38 -6.56 -2.09
CA ILE A 34 14.60 -7.20 -1.03
C ILE A 34 13.62 -6.19 -0.42
N GLY A 35 14.08 -4.96 -0.17
CA GLY A 35 13.28 -3.90 0.40
C GLY A 35 12.19 -3.38 -0.55
N GLY A 36 11.09 -2.93 0.04
CA GLY A 36 9.95 -2.39 -0.68
C GLY A 36 9.88 -0.87 -0.69
N ARG A 37 9.25 -0.31 -1.73
CA ARG A 37 8.97 1.13 -1.80
C ARG A 37 7.72 1.37 -2.64
N ILE A 38 6.88 2.32 -2.22
CA ILE A 38 5.84 2.88 -3.08
C ILE A 38 6.41 4.11 -3.78
N ARG A 39 6.35 4.16 -5.11
CA ARG A 39 6.88 5.30 -5.88
C ARG A 39 6.11 6.58 -5.57
N LYS A 40 6.73 7.74 -5.77
CA LYS A 40 6.09 9.04 -5.49
C LYS A 40 4.88 9.26 -6.39
N GLU A 41 5.00 8.86 -7.65
CA GLU A 41 3.94 8.88 -8.66
C GLU A 41 2.78 7.99 -8.22
N THR A 42 3.09 6.79 -7.70
CA THR A 42 2.08 5.88 -7.15
C THR A 42 1.40 6.46 -5.91
N LEU A 43 2.12 7.15 -5.00
CA LEU A 43 1.50 7.85 -3.87
C LEU A 43 0.52 8.95 -4.33
N ALA A 44 0.87 9.70 -5.37
CA ALA A 44 -0.03 10.69 -5.95
C ALA A 44 -1.26 10.04 -6.61
N TRP A 45 -1.06 8.95 -7.33
CA TRP A 45 -2.14 8.13 -7.89
C TRP A 45 -3.07 7.59 -6.80
N MET A 46 -2.51 7.09 -5.69
CA MET A 46 -3.27 6.63 -4.53
C MET A 46 -4.15 7.74 -3.97
N SER A 47 -3.60 8.94 -3.74
CA SER A 47 -4.36 10.08 -3.21
C SER A 47 -5.56 10.44 -4.09
N GLY A 48 -5.41 10.43 -5.43
CA GLY A 48 -6.53 10.67 -6.34
C GLY A 48 -7.64 9.62 -6.22
N TRP A 49 -7.29 8.35 -6.05
CA TRP A 49 -8.26 7.27 -5.84
C TRP A 49 -8.94 7.32 -4.47
N LEU A 50 -8.19 7.66 -3.41
CA LEU A 50 -8.74 7.80 -2.07
C LEU A 50 -9.71 8.98 -1.98
N GLU A 51 -9.40 10.08 -2.67
CA GLU A 51 -10.31 11.22 -2.80
C GLU A 51 -11.63 10.80 -3.48
N LYS A 52 -11.52 10.14 -4.63
CA LYS A 52 -12.69 9.64 -5.35
C LYS A 52 -13.52 8.66 -4.51
N ALA A 53 -12.87 7.74 -3.79
CA ALA A 53 -13.57 6.81 -2.92
C ALA A 53 -14.31 7.53 -1.78
N ARG A 54 -13.71 8.61 -1.24
CA ARG A 54 -14.37 9.46 -0.24
C ARG A 54 -15.61 10.15 -0.79
N GLU A 55 -15.54 10.69 -2.01
CA GLU A 55 -16.68 11.32 -2.70
C GLU A 55 -17.81 10.31 -2.97
N GLU A 56 -17.45 9.08 -3.34
CA GLU A 56 -18.41 8.00 -3.62
C GLU A 56 -18.84 7.22 -2.37
N ASN A 57 -18.33 7.58 -1.18
CA ASN A 57 -18.58 6.90 0.10
C ASN A 57 -18.27 5.38 0.06
N VAL A 58 -17.14 5.05 -0.57
CA VAL A 58 -16.61 3.69 -0.74
C VAL A 58 -15.44 3.46 0.20
N LEU A 59 -15.39 2.27 0.82
CA LEU A 59 -14.23 1.85 1.61
C LEU A 59 -13.13 1.29 0.72
N VAL A 60 -11.93 1.84 0.83
CA VAL A 60 -10.74 1.28 0.17
C VAL A 60 -9.99 0.34 1.12
N ILE A 61 -9.47 -0.76 0.60
CA ILE A 61 -8.59 -1.69 1.31
C ILE A 61 -7.24 -1.73 0.57
N PRO A 62 -6.19 -1.11 1.10
CA PRO A 62 -4.84 -1.18 0.53
C PRO A 62 -4.18 -2.53 0.81
N ILE A 63 -3.57 -3.09 -0.22
CA ILE A 63 -2.92 -4.40 -0.20
C ILE A 63 -1.56 -4.28 -0.89
N ALA A 64 -0.47 -4.65 -0.23
CA ALA A 64 0.86 -4.69 -0.85
C ALA A 64 1.67 -5.88 -0.36
N HIS A 65 2.78 -6.19 -1.04
CA HIS A 65 3.68 -7.25 -0.59
C HIS A 65 4.40 -6.89 0.72
N HIS A 66 5.00 -5.70 0.81
CA HIS A 66 5.82 -5.27 1.95
C HIS A 66 4.98 -4.64 3.08
N ASN A 67 5.47 -4.74 4.31
CA ASN A 67 4.77 -4.24 5.48
C ASN A 67 4.78 -2.72 5.54
N LEU A 68 3.66 -2.14 5.98
CA LEU A 68 3.53 -0.71 6.23
C LEU A 68 4.26 -0.29 7.52
N LEU A 69 4.18 -1.11 8.56
CA LEU A 69 4.77 -0.81 9.86
C LEU A 69 5.95 -1.73 10.11
N LYS A 70 6.94 -1.26 10.89
CA LYS A 70 8.04 -2.10 11.36
C LYS A 70 7.51 -3.22 12.24
N GLU A 71 7.37 -4.41 11.68
CA GLU A 71 6.89 -5.56 12.44
C GLU A 71 8.05 -6.35 13.06
N SER A 72 9.12 -6.62 12.32
CA SER A 72 10.27 -7.38 12.83
C SER A 72 11.31 -6.49 13.53
N THR A 73 11.85 -6.93 14.66
CA THR A 73 13.06 -6.35 15.28
C THR A 73 14.35 -6.88 14.64
N LEU A 74 14.30 -8.04 13.99
CA LEU A 74 15.46 -8.72 13.39
C LEU A 74 15.68 -8.33 11.92
N TYR A 75 14.60 -8.05 11.18
CA TYR A 75 14.63 -7.67 9.76
C TYR A 75 13.76 -6.43 9.46
N PRO A 76 13.97 -5.29 10.14
CA PRO A 76 13.12 -4.13 9.97
C PRO A 76 13.27 -3.46 8.59
N GLU A 77 14.47 -3.49 8.00
CA GLU A 77 14.77 -2.73 6.76
C GLU A 77 14.41 -3.48 5.49
N ASP A 78 14.41 -4.82 5.52
CA ASP A 78 14.07 -5.64 4.37
C ASP A 78 12.56 -5.84 4.23
N CYS A 79 11.83 -5.92 5.35
CA CYS A 79 10.42 -6.28 5.35
C CYS A 79 9.44 -5.09 5.39
N THR A 80 9.92 -3.89 5.71
CA THR A 80 9.10 -2.68 5.83
C THR A 80 9.37 -1.77 4.63
N LEU A 81 8.34 -1.08 4.14
CA LEU A 81 8.52 -0.07 3.11
C LEU A 81 9.58 0.97 3.52
N GLU A 82 10.52 1.28 2.63
CA GLU A 82 11.53 2.32 2.83
C GLU A 82 10.90 3.69 3.10
N ASN A 83 9.78 3.98 2.45
CA ASN A 83 8.97 5.19 2.65
C ASN A 83 7.68 4.93 3.42
N SER A 84 7.72 4.00 4.39
CA SER A 84 6.57 3.61 5.20
C SER A 84 5.83 4.78 5.83
N SER A 85 6.54 5.80 6.33
CA SER A 85 5.92 6.95 7.00
C SER A 85 5.03 7.74 6.04
N GLN A 86 5.46 7.96 4.80
CA GLN A 86 4.65 8.69 3.81
C GLN A 86 3.40 7.90 3.42
N ALA A 87 3.55 6.59 3.21
CA ALA A 87 2.42 5.73 2.92
C ALA A 87 1.45 5.67 4.11
N ALA A 88 1.96 5.54 5.34
CA ALA A 88 1.14 5.48 6.55
C ALA A 88 0.38 6.78 6.78
N GLU A 89 1.06 7.93 6.73
CA GLU A 89 0.45 9.26 6.85
C GLU A 89 -0.66 9.48 5.82
N LEU A 90 -0.44 9.07 4.56
CA LEU A 90 -1.47 9.14 3.53
C LEU A 90 -2.69 8.29 3.91
N LEU A 91 -2.49 7.01 4.24
CA LEU A 91 -3.60 6.11 4.56
C LEU A 91 -4.33 6.53 5.86
N GLU A 92 -3.61 7.02 6.86
CA GLU A 92 -4.19 7.56 8.09
C GLU A 92 -5.02 8.82 7.82
N SER A 93 -4.55 9.71 6.94
CA SER A 93 -5.28 10.95 6.60
C SER A 93 -6.66 10.70 5.95
N TYR A 94 -6.83 9.54 5.33
CA TYR A 94 -8.10 9.07 4.76
C TYR A 94 -8.86 8.10 5.67
N GLY A 95 -8.36 7.83 6.88
CA GLY A 95 -9.06 7.02 7.88
C GLY A 95 -9.22 5.54 7.51
N LEU A 96 -8.29 4.99 6.73
CA LEU A 96 -8.36 3.60 6.28
C LEU A 96 -8.18 2.63 7.46
N PRO A 97 -9.07 1.63 7.62
CA PRO A 97 -9.12 0.82 8.85
C PRO A 97 -8.09 -0.32 8.88
N VAL A 98 -7.55 -0.72 7.72
CA VAL A 98 -6.66 -1.87 7.60
C VAL A 98 -5.73 -1.72 6.41
N TYR A 99 -4.51 -2.24 6.56
CA TYR A 99 -3.55 -2.45 5.48
C TYR A 99 -3.13 -3.93 5.50
N ILE A 100 -3.23 -4.60 4.35
CA ILE A 100 -2.93 -6.02 4.24
C ILE A 100 -1.56 -6.18 3.59
N SER A 101 -0.65 -6.88 4.27
CA SER A 101 0.69 -7.16 3.76
C SER A 101 1.17 -8.57 4.02
N GLY A 102 2.27 -8.92 3.36
CA GLY A 102 2.96 -10.19 3.51
C GLY A 102 4.45 -9.98 3.75
N HIS A 103 5.28 -10.66 2.95
CA HIS A 103 6.75 -10.64 2.98
C HIS A 103 7.41 -11.18 4.26
N LEU A 104 6.77 -11.06 5.43
CA LEU A 104 7.27 -11.61 6.69
C LEU A 104 7.02 -13.13 6.82
N HIS A 105 6.11 -13.70 6.02
CA HIS A 105 5.68 -15.11 6.09
C HIS A 105 5.21 -15.57 7.48
N LEU A 106 4.78 -14.64 8.33
CA LEU A 106 4.25 -14.89 9.67
C LEU A 106 2.84 -14.32 9.79
N GLN A 107 1.95 -15.04 10.47
CA GLN A 107 0.64 -14.51 10.82
C GLN A 107 0.80 -13.48 11.94
N ARG A 108 0.55 -12.19 11.64
CA ARG A 108 0.65 -11.10 12.61
C ARG A 108 -0.36 -10.00 12.36
N ILE A 109 -0.75 -9.32 13.43
CA ILE A 109 -1.54 -8.09 13.40
C ILE A 109 -0.80 -7.05 14.25
N LYS A 110 -0.51 -5.90 13.67
CA LYS A 110 0.01 -4.73 14.39
C LYS A 110 -1.02 -3.61 14.35
N LYS A 111 -1.28 -3.02 15.52
CA LYS A 111 -2.12 -1.82 15.66
C LYS A 111 -1.23 -0.59 15.67
N ILE A 112 -1.71 0.47 15.03
CA ILE A 112 -1.16 1.83 15.13
C ILE A 112 -1.65 2.42 16.46
#